data_AF-A0A542DMG5-F1
#
_entry.id   AF-A0A542DMG5-F1
#
_cell.length_a   1.000
_cell.length_b   1.000
_cell.length_c   1.000
_cell.angle_alpha   90.00
_cell.angle_beta   90.00
_cell.angle_gamma   90.00
#
_symmetry.space_group_name_H-M   'P 1'
#
loop_
_entity.id
_entity.type
_entity.pdbx_description
1 polymer ?
#
loop_
_entity_poly.entity_id
_entity_poly.type
_entity_poly.pdbx_seq_one_letter_code
_entity_poly.pdbx_strand_id
1 'polypeptide(L)' 'MSSRTRGARRLATLLTTATGVHVLLRYQRDANRYCVAWTGGPTVDAMQALTAKHRAEVPALNSTPFTWSRAEP' A
#
# COMPACT_ATOMS: atom_id res chain seq x y z
N MET A 1 -7.95 -17.12 4.07
CA MET A 1 -7.53 -15.72 3.82
C MET A 1 -8.38 -15.14 2.69
N SER A 2 -8.89 -13.91 2.85
CA SER A 2 -9.67 -13.26 1.79
C SER A 2 -8.80 -12.79 0.62
N SER A 3 -9.39 -12.64 -0.56
CA SER A 3 -8.74 -12.06 -1.75
C SER A 3 -8.13 -10.70 -1.47
N ARG A 4 -8.82 -9.87 -0.67
CA ARG A 4 -8.34 -8.55 -0.23
C ARG A 4 -7.08 -8.63 0.63
N THR A 5 -7.02 -9.56 1.59
CA THR A 5 -5.81 -9.75 2.40
C THR A 5 -4.62 -10.21 1.55
N ARG A 6 -4.86 -11.10 0.58
CA ARG A 6 -3.81 -11.55 -0.34
C ARG A 6 -3.33 -10.41 -1.25
N GLY A 7 -4.27 -9.62 -1.79
CA GLY A 7 -3.96 -8.42 -2.58
C GLY A 7 -3.15 -7.39 -1.79
N ALA A 8 -3.53 -7.12 -0.53
CA ALA A 8 -2.81 -6.17 0.32
C ALA A 8 -1.36 -6.61 0.60
N ARG A 9 -1.14 -7.90 0.86
CA ARG A 9 0.21 -8.44 1.02
C ARG A 9 1.02 -8.33 -0.28
N ARG A 10 0.42 -8.69 -1.42
CA ARG A 10 1.08 -8.57 -2.71
C ARG A 10 1.46 -7.13 -3.03
N LEU A 11 0.57 -6.17 -2.81
CA LEU A 11 0.85 -4.75 -3.01
C LEU A 11 1.97 -4.26 -2.08
N ALA A 12 1.94 -4.64 -0.80
CA ALA A 12 3.02 -4.32 0.14
C ALA A 12 4.38 -4.83 -0.34
N THR A 13 4.44 -6.08 -0.83
CA THR A 13 5.66 -6.67 -1.41
C THR A 13 6.12 -5.90 -2.65
N LEU A 14 5.23 -5.61 -3.60
CA LEU A 14 5.57 -4.86 -4.82
C LEU A 14 6.16 -3.47 -4.48
N LEU A 15 5.52 -2.73 -3.58
CA LEU A 15 6.00 -1.42 -3.15
C LEU A 15 7.34 -1.53 -2.42
N THR A 16 7.51 -2.55 -1.56
CA THR A 16 8.78 -2.80 -0.86
C THR A 16 9.91 -3.08 -1.85
N THR A 17 9.68 -3.95 -2.83
CA THR A 17 10.67 -4.28 -3.85
C THR A 17 10.99 -3.08 -4.74
N ALA A 18 10.00 -2.26 -5.10
CA ALA A 18 10.21 -1.09 -5.96
C ALA A 18 10.95 0.06 -5.28
N THR A 19 10.82 0.20 -3.96
CA THR A 19 11.33 1.36 -3.20
C THR A 19 12.53 1.03 -2.32
N GLY A 20 12.77 -0.24 -2.04
CA GLY A 20 13.79 -0.69 -1.08
C GLY A 20 13.43 -0.41 0.39
N VAL A 21 12.28 0.20 0.68
CA VAL A 21 11.80 0.42 2.06
C VAL A 21 10.73 -0.58 2.43
N HIS A 22 10.67 -0.96 3.71
CA HIS A 22 9.62 -1.85 4.19
C HIS A 22 8.26 -1.13 4.20
N VAL A 23 7.31 -1.64 3.41
CA VAL A 23 5.95 -1.09 3.31
C VAL A 23 4.95 -2.02 3.99
N LEU A 24 4.12 -1.43 4.86
CA LEU A 24 3.05 -2.11 5.59
C LEU A 24 1.68 -1.65 5.11
N LEU A 25 0.81 -2.60 4.76
CA LEU A 25 -0.60 -2.31 4.46
C LEU A 25 -1.49 -2.81 5.60
N ARG A 26 -2.18 -1.88 6.28
CA ARG A 26 -3.13 -2.17 7.35
C ARG A 26 -4.54 -1.83 6.93
N TYR A 27 -5.46 -2.77 7.06
CA TYR A 27 -6.87 -2.50 6.83
C TYR A 27 -7.48 -1.80 8.05
N GLN A 28 -8.01 -0.59 7.85
CA GLN A 28 -8.78 0.16 8.83
C GLN A 28 -10.26 -0.18 8.64
N ARG A 29 -10.80 -1.02 9.53
CA ARG A 29 -12.18 -1.51 9.44
C ARG A 29 -13.20 -0.39 9.55
N ASP A 30 -13.01 0.52 10.51
CA ASP A 30 -13.97 1.58 10.83
C ASP A 30 -14.16 2.57 9.67
N ALA A 31 -13.13 2.74 8.85
CA ALA A 31 -13.13 3.64 7.70
C ALA A 31 -13.16 2.91 6.35
N ASN A 32 -13.32 1.58 6.35
CA ASN A 32 -13.33 0.71 5.16
C ASN A 32 -12.21 1.05 4.14
N ARG A 33 -10.99 1.25 4.64
CA ARG A 33 -9.85 1.73 3.84
C ARG A 33 -8.55 1.04 4.23
N TYR A 34 -7.56 1.08 3.34
CA TYR A 34 -6.21 0.61 3.65
C TYR A 34 -5.30 1.77 4.00
N CYS A 35 -4.49 1.63 5.04
CA CYS A 35 -3.39 2.53 5.36
C CYS A 35 -2.10 1.89 4.85
N VAL A 36 -1.43 2.58 3.93
CA VAL A 36 -0.08 2.27 3.45
C VAL A 36 0.89 3.05 4.34
N ALA A 37 1.71 2.34 5.10
CA ALA A 37 2.65 2.91 6.04
C ALA A 37 4.08 2.46 5.73
N TRP A 38 5.04 3.38 5.80
CA TRP A 38 6.46 3.10 5.60
C TRP A 38 7.31 4.14 6.36
N THR A 39 8.58 3.84 6.55
CA THR A 39 9.54 4.73 7.23
C THR A 39 10.67 5.09 6.28
N GLY A 40 11.02 6.39 6.22
CA GLY A 40 12.07 6.89 5.33
C GLY A 40 11.73 6.74 3.83
N GLY A 41 12.75 6.85 2.98
CA GLY A 41 12.64 6.64 1.54
C GLY A 41 11.68 7.61 0.82
N PRO A 42 10.86 7.14 -0.14
CA PRO A 42 10.12 7.99 -1.07
C PRO A 42 9.06 8.86 -0.37
N THR A 43 8.75 9.99 -1.01
CA THR A 43 7.67 10.89 -0.59
C THR A 43 6.31 10.21 -0.75
N VAL A 44 5.28 10.78 -0.10
CA VAL A 44 3.90 10.30 -0.22
C VAL A 44 3.45 10.27 -1.68
N ASP A 45 3.76 11.32 -2.46
CA ASP A 45 3.36 11.42 -3.87
C ASP A 45 4.03 10.33 -4.73
N ALA A 46 5.30 10.05 -4.49
CA ALA A 46 6.01 8.97 -5.18
C ALA A 46 5.40 7.59 -4.84
N MET A 47 5.04 7.36 -3.57
CA MET A 47 4.39 6.11 -3.15
C MET A 47 2.96 5.98 -3.74
N GLN A 48 2.23 7.09 -3.87
CA GLN A 48 0.93 7.13 -4.54
C GLN A 48 1.05 6.75 -6.01
N ALA A 49 2.02 7.35 -6.73
CA ALA A 49 2.27 7.05 -8.14
C ALA A 49 2.66 5.57 -8.35
N LEU A 50 3.52 5.02 -7.50
CA LEU A 50 3.90 3.60 -7.54
C LEU A 50 2.70 2.69 -7.28
N THR A 51 1.86 3.04 -6.30
CA THR A 51 0.66 2.25 -6.01
C THR A 51 -0.33 2.29 -7.18
N ALA A 52 -0.48 3.44 -7.84
CA ALA A 52 -1.31 3.55 -9.04
C ALA A 52 -0.78 2.66 -10.18
N LYS A 53 0.55 2.63 -10.39
CA LYS A 53 1.21 1.77 -11.39
C LYS A 53 0.96 0.28 -11.15
N HIS A 54 1.00 -0.16 -9.90
CA HIS A 54 0.79 -1.57 -9.53
C HIS A 54 -0.67 -1.93 -9.28
N ARG A 55 -1.62 -0.99 -9.41
CA ARG A 55 -3.03 -1.21 -9.06
C ARG A 55 -3.68 -2.31 -9.90
N ALA A 56 -3.31 -2.41 -11.18
CA ALA A 56 -3.77 -3.46 -12.08
C ALA A 56 -3.36 -4.88 -11.62
N GLU A 57 -2.26 -5.02 -10.87
CA GLU A 57 -1.77 -6.31 -10.37
C GLU A 57 -2.52 -6.80 -9.12
N VAL A 58 -3.31 -5.93 -8.48
CA VAL A 58 -4.08 -6.25 -7.28
C VAL A 58 -5.56 -5.83 -7.41
N PRO A 59 -6.34 -6.45 -8.33
CA PRO A 59 -7.72 -6.05 -8.61
C PRO A 59 -8.65 -6.05 -7.40
N ALA A 60 -8.36 -6.92 -6.42
CA ALA A 60 -9.10 -7.05 -5.17
C ALA A 60 -9.15 -5.76 -4.33
N LEU A 61 -8.27 -4.80 -4.59
CA LEU A 61 -8.17 -3.52 -3.88
C LEU A 61 -8.65 -2.32 -4.72
N ASN A 62 -9.07 -2.52 -5.97
CA ASN A 62 -9.36 -1.42 -6.90
C ASN A 62 -10.47 -0.48 -6.41
N SER A 63 -11.47 -0.99 -5.69
CA SER A 63 -12.55 -0.18 -5.13
C SER A 63 -12.27 0.36 -3.73
N THR A 64 -11.15 -0.03 -3.11
CA THR A 64 -10.85 0.38 -1.73
C THR A 64 -9.96 1.63 -1.73
N PRO A 65 -10.30 2.67 -0.95
CA PRO A 65 -9.46 3.84 -0.80
C PRO A 65 -8.19 3.53 0.01
N PHE A 66 -7.13 4.26 -0.28
CA PHE A 66 -5.86 4.20 0.44
C PHE A 66 -5.62 5.51 1.21
N THR A 67 -4.99 5.37 2.37
CA THR A 67 -4.41 6.46 3.17
C THR A 67 -2.93 6.20 3.32
N TRP A 68 -2.16 7.25 3.59
CA TRP A 68 -0.69 7.22 3.52
C TRP A 68 -0.12 7.72 4.83
N SER A 69 0.86 7.00 5.36
CA SER A 69 1.56 7.37 6.58
C SER A 69 3.05 7.14 6.38
N ARG A 70 3.80 8.23 6.26
CA ARG A 70 5.27 8.18 6.20
C ARG A 70 5.80 8.61 7.55
N ALA A 71 6.53 7.72 8.22
CA ALA A 71 7.32 8.08 9.39
C ALA A 71 8.68 8.64 8.92
N GLU A 72 9.14 9.69 9.59
CA GLU A 72 10.54 10.12 9.45
C GLU A 72 11.43 9.10 10.19
N PRO A 73 12.59 8.74 9.60
CA PRO A 73 13.53 7.78 10.18
C PRO A 73 14.19 8.30 11.45
#